data_AF-B3QPI9-F1
#
_entry.id   AF-B3QPI9-F1
#
_cell.length_a   1.000
_cell.length_b   1.000
_cell.length_c   1.000
_cell.angle_alpha   90.00
_cell.angle_beta   90.00
_cell.angle_gamma   90.00
#
_symmetry.space_group_name_H-M   'P 1'
#
loop_
_entity.id
_entity.type
_entity.pdbx_description
1 polymer ?
#
loop_
_entity_poly.entity_id
_entity_poly.type
_entity_poly.pdbx_seq_one_letter_code
_entity_poly.pdbx_strand_id
1 'polypeptide(L)'
;MDKSDMPTDRQIKYAQDLGVRNPQGIRRSELSELIDEALFRKYPPSDRNLKAASDFGIEVPKYITKRALFDLIWNTLENEKRDEDLASWYAYRICRSFVKGAVDHPEANSVISAKIKEIGKALAADPRILTSIKRHSGQDVIWFGQWTSPNGALLEGASKRTKAYKTASALIEKHLELFDPNIRHPDAGFNSKDFQGGGCFSVMFVLLLLVTFLVFMFVV
;
A
#
# COMPACT_ATOMS: atom_id res chain seq x y z
N MET A 1 -28.47 -20.21 4.12
CA MET A 1 -27.51 -19.16 3.71
C MET A 1 -28.05 -18.56 2.43
N ASP A 2 -28.21 -17.23 2.37
CA ASP A 2 -28.69 -16.58 1.15
C ASP A 2 -27.64 -16.73 0.03
N LYS A 3 -28.08 -16.93 -1.22
CA LYS A 3 -27.21 -17.16 -2.38
C LYS A 3 -26.32 -15.94 -2.66
N SER A 4 -26.77 -14.75 -2.24
CA SER A 4 -26.02 -13.48 -2.30
C SER A 4 -24.80 -13.44 -1.36
N ASP A 5 -24.80 -14.29 -0.33
CA ASP A 5 -23.80 -14.33 0.75
C ASP A 5 -22.69 -15.37 0.49
N MET A 6 -22.83 -16.17 -0.58
CA MET A 6 -21.81 -17.12 -1.04
C MET A 6 -20.73 -16.40 -1.87
N PRO A 7 -19.45 -16.82 -1.78
CA PRO A 7 -18.40 -16.27 -2.61
C PRO A 7 -18.65 -16.53 -4.09
N THR A 8 -18.30 -15.56 -4.93
CA THR A 8 -18.41 -15.72 -6.39
C THR A 8 -17.36 -16.68 -6.93
N ASP A 9 -17.62 -17.33 -8.07
CA ASP A 9 -16.65 -18.20 -8.75
C ASP A 9 -15.31 -17.50 -9.00
N ARG A 10 -15.35 -16.19 -9.28
CA ARG A 10 -14.16 -15.35 -9.44
C ARG A 10 -13.36 -15.25 -8.14
N GLN A 11 -14.00 -15.03 -6.99
CA GLN A 11 -13.32 -14.98 -5.71
C GLN A 11 -12.75 -16.33 -5.31
N ILE A 12 -13.48 -17.43 -5.56
CA ILE A 12 -13.02 -18.79 -5.28
C ILE A 12 -11.77 -19.11 -6.10
N LYS A 13 -11.81 -18.87 -7.41
CA LYS A 13 -10.67 -19.07 -8.30
C LYS A 13 -9.46 -18.23 -7.87
N TYR A 14 -9.69 -16.96 -7.55
CA TYR A 14 -8.62 -16.06 -7.13
C TYR A 14 -8.00 -16.47 -5.79
N ALA A 15 -8.80 -16.92 -4.82
CA ALA A 15 -8.31 -17.48 -3.57
C ALA A 15 -7.42 -18.71 -3.80
N GLN A 16 -7.83 -19.61 -4.71
CA GLN A 16 -7.04 -20.78 -5.09
C GLN A 16 -5.70 -20.39 -5.74
N ASP A 17 -5.69 -19.40 -6.64
CA ASP A 17 -4.46 -18.87 -7.27
C ASP A 17 -3.51 -18.26 -6.22
N LEU A 18 -4.06 -17.75 -5.11
CA LEU A 18 -3.29 -17.24 -3.97
C LEU A 18 -2.83 -18.34 -3.00
N GLY A 19 -3.24 -19.59 -3.20
CA GLY A 19 -2.96 -20.71 -2.29
C GLY A 19 -3.80 -20.70 -1.02
N VAL A 20 -4.89 -19.92 -0.99
CA VAL A 20 -5.85 -19.90 0.12
C VAL A 20 -6.69 -21.17 0.04
N ARG A 21 -6.69 -21.96 1.12
CA ARG A 21 -7.65 -23.05 1.27
C ARG A 21 -9.04 -22.44 1.42
N ASN A 22 -9.95 -22.80 0.52
CA ASN A 22 -11.35 -22.41 0.56
C ASN A 22 -12.16 -23.44 1.40
N PRO A 23 -12.54 -23.13 2.65
CA PRO A 23 -13.36 -24.06 3.44
C PRO A 23 -14.78 -24.11 2.88
N GLN A 24 -15.40 -25.30 2.91
CA GLN A 24 -16.78 -25.45 2.44
C GLN A 24 -17.73 -24.58 3.27
N GLY A 25 -18.60 -23.83 2.59
CA GLY A 25 -19.61 -22.99 3.22
C GLY A 25 -19.12 -21.63 3.74
N ILE A 26 -17.90 -21.21 3.40
CA ILE A 26 -17.41 -19.87 3.76
C ILE A 26 -18.29 -18.77 3.13
N ARG A 27 -18.49 -17.67 3.85
CA ARG A 27 -19.20 -16.49 3.33
C ARG A 27 -18.31 -15.68 2.40
N ARG A 28 -18.95 -14.89 1.54
CA ARG A 28 -18.26 -14.00 0.59
C ARG A 28 -17.34 -12.99 1.29
N SER A 29 -17.78 -12.40 2.40
CA SER A 29 -16.98 -11.46 3.19
C SER A 29 -15.76 -12.16 3.80
N GLU A 30 -15.97 -13.32 4.41
CA GLU A 30 -14.91 -14.12 5.03
C GLU A 30 -13.86 -14.57 4.00
N LEU A 31 -14.27 -15.00 2.79
CA LEU A 31 -13.31 -15.33 1.74
C LEU A 31 -12.54 -14.09 1.25
N SER A 32 -13.18 -12.92 1.27
CA SER A 32 -12.49 -11.66 0.91
C SER A 32 -11.42 -11.31 1.95
N GLU A 33 -11.70 -11.51 3.23
CA GLU A 33 -10.71 -11.33 4.31
C GLU A 33 -9.53 -12.30 4.16
N LEU A 34 -9.78 -13.56 3.82
CA LEU A 34 -8.70 -14.55 3.57
C LEU A 34 -7.88 -14.23 2.32
N ILE A 35 -8.52 -13.76 1.25
CA ILE A 35 -7.84 -13.29 0.03
C ILE A 35 -6.95 -12.10 0.37
N ASP A 36 -7.47 -11.14 1.13
CA ASP A 36 -6.72 -9.98 1.59
C ASP A 36 -5.51 -10.44 2.40
N GLU A 37 -5.71 -11.29 3.41
CA GLU A 37 -4.62 -11.82 4.23
C GLU A 37 -3.54 -12.51 3.39
N ALA A 38 -3.92 -13.34 2.41
CA ALA A 38 -3.00 -14.06 1.54
C ALA A 38 -2.23 -13.14 0.58
N LEU A 39 -2.89 -12.11 0.06
CA LEU A 39 -2.22 -11.05 -0.69
C LEU A 39 -1.18 -10.38 0.21
N PHE A 40 -1.53 -10.00 1.44
CA PHE A 40 -0.62 -9.29 2.32
C PHE A 40 0.55 -10.15 2.81
N ARG A 41 0.38 -11.46 2.97
CA ARG A 41 1.49 -12.40 3.25
C ARG A 41 2.48 -12.50 2.08
N LYS A 42 2.06 -12.24 0.84
CA LYS A 42 2.93 -12.25 -0.34
C LYS A 42 3.72 -10.96 -0.57
N TYR A 43 3.36 -9.84 0.09
CA TYR A 43 4.03 -8.56 -0.15
C TYR A 43 4.99 -8.19 1.00
N PRO A 44 6.28 -8.54 0.89
CA PRO A 44 7.27 -8.04 1.82
C PRO A 44 7.29 -6.50 1.79
N PRO A 45 7.64 -5.82 2.89
CA PRO A 45 7.86 -4.39 2.87
C PRO A 45 8.99 -4.06 1.89
N SER A 46 8.80 -3.05 1.04
CA SER A 46 9.87 -2.51 0.20
C SER A 46 11.02 -1.99 1.07
N ASP A 47 12.24 -1.95 0.52
CA ASP A 47 13.45 -1.42 1.18
C ASP A 47 13.22 -0.04 1.82
N ARG A 48 12.44 0.83 1.18
CA ARG A 48 12.07 2.14 1.74
C ARG A 48 11.30 2.04 3.07
N ASN A 49 10.39 1.08 3.21
CA ASN A 49 9.64 0.90 4.45
C ASN A 49 10.56 0.35 5.54
N LEU A 50 11.44 -0.59 5.19
CA LEU A 50 12.46 -1.12 6.10
C LEU A 50 13.43 -0.02 6.55
N LYS A 51 13.85 0.83 5.62
CA LYS A 51 14.67 2.00 5.92
C LYS A 51 13.97 2.94 6.89
N ALA A 52 12.67 3.18 6.76
CA ALA A 52 11.94 4.03 7.70
C ALA A 52 11.98 3.47 9.13
N ALA A 53 11.84 2.16 9.33
CA ALA A 53 12.02 1.54 10.64
C ALA A 53 13.46 1.72 11.16
N SER A 54 14.46 1.48 10.29
CA SER A 54 15.87 1.68 10.64
C SER A 54 16.19 3.14 10.98
N ASP A 55 15.60 4.11 10.27
CA ASP A 55 15.77 5.54 10.50
C ASP A 55 15.25 5.96 11.88
N PHE A 56 14.29 5.21 12.44
CA PHE A 56 13.81 5.37 13.82
C PHE A 56 14.56 4.53 14.86
N GLY A 57 15.53 3.72 14.44
CA GLY A 57 16.24 2.79 15.32
C GLY A 57 15.43 1.56 15.73
N ILE A 58 14.43 1.18 14.93
CA ILE A 58 13.53 0.05 15.22
C ILE A 58 14.07 -1.22 14.55
N GLU A 59 14.32 -2.24 15.36
CA GLU A 59 14.72 -3.56 14.85
C GLU A 59 13.55 -4.26 14.16
N VAL A 60 13.80 -4.76 12.94
CA VAL A 60 12.77 -5.40 12.12
C VAL A 60 12.93 -6.92 12.14
N PRO A 61 11.93 -7.69 12.60
CA PRO A 61 11.93 -9.14 12.52
C PRO A 61 12.11 -9.68 11.09
N LYS A 62 12.79 -10.82 10.99
CA LYS A 62 12.91 -11.53 9.71
C LYS A 62 11.54 -11.95 9.19
N TYR A 63 11.30 -11.74 7.89
CA TYR A 63 10.05 -12.08 7.20
C TYR A 63 8.80 -11.30 7.64
N ILE A 64 8.96 -10.11 8.22
CA ILE A 64 7.81 -9.25 8.53
C ILE A 64 7.01 -8.91 7.27
N THR A 65 5.68 -8.85 7.37
CA THR A 65 4.82 -8.35 6.30
C THR A 65 4.76 -6.82 6.31
N LYS A 66 4.34 -6.20 5.21
CA LYS A 66 4.19 -4.74 5.16
C LYS A 66 3.24 -4.19 6.25
N ARG A 67 2.10 -4.86 6.50
CA ARG A 67 1.14 -4.45 7.53
C ARG A 67 1.74 -4.54 8.93
N ALA A 68 2.36 -5.67 9.25
CA ALA A 68 3.01 -5.88 10.53
C ALA A 68 4.17 -4.90 10.76
N LEU A 69 4.92 -4.53 9.71
CA LEU A 69 5.96 -3.51 9.82
C LEU A 69 5.39 -2.13 10.20
N PHE A 70 4.27 -1.74 9.61
CA PHE A 70 3.66 -0.45 9.88
C PHE A 70 3.12 -0.38 11.31
N ASP A 71 2.48 -1.45 11.79
CA ASP A 71 2.08 -1.56 13.19
C ASP A 71 3.27 -1.58 14.13
N LEU A 72 4.35 -2.28 13.77
CA LEU A 72 5.58 -2.29 14.55
C LEU A 72 6.13 -0.87 14.71
N ILE A 73 6.31 -0.12 13.61
CA ILE A 73 6.76 1.27 13.66
C ILE A 73 5.83 2.10 14.54
N TRP A 74 4.53 2.03 14.30
CA TRP A 74 3.54 2.82 15.01
C TRP A 74 3.55 2.55 16.52
N ASN A 75 3.41 1.28 16.89
CA ASN A 75 3.30 0.86 18.29
C ASN A 75 4.60 1.11 19.06
N THR A 76 5.76 0.92 18.44
CA THR A 76 7.04 1.25 19.09
C THR A 76 7.12 2.74 19.39
N LEU A 77 6.86 3.61 18.40
CA LEU A 77 6.93 5.06 18.61
C LEU A 77 5.90 5.55 19.64
N GLU A 78 4.69 5.00 19.62
CA GLU A 78 3.65 5.34 20.60
C GLU A 78 3.98 4.86 22.02
N ASN A 79 4.40 3.60 22.18
CA ASN A 79 4.72 3.02 23.50
C ASN A 79 5.96 3.68 24.13
N GLU A 80 6.95 4.06 23.32
CA GLU A 80 8.13 4.81 23.76
C GLU A 80 7.85 6.31 23.98
N LYS A 81 6.61 6.77 23.76
CA LYS A 81 6.18 8.17 23.88
C LYS A 81 6.99 9.12 22.98
N ARG A 82 7.40 8.65 21.81
CA ARG A 82 8.15 9.41 20.81
C ARG A 82 7.19 10.19 19.91
N ASP A 83 6.48 11.14 20.51
CA ASP A 83 5.35 11.83 19.87
C ASP A 83 5.76 12.61 18.59
N GLU A 84 6.94 13.24 18.57
CA GLU A 84 7.47 13.93 17.39
C GLU A 84 7.80 12.94 16.26
N ASP A 85 8.34 11.76 16.58
CA ASP A 85 8.66 10.73 15.59
C ASP A 85 7.38 10.08 15.05
N LEU A 86 6.40 9.81 15.91
CA LEU A 86 5.09 9.29 15.51
C LEU A 86 4.39 10.27 14.55
N ALA A 87 4.41 11.57 14.88
CA ALA A 87 3.87 12.60 14.02
C ALA A 87 4.66 12.76 12.71
N SER A 88 5.99 12.60 12.75
CA SER A 88 6.84 12.58 11.56
C SER A 88 6.54 11.39 10.65
N TRP A 89 6.33 10.21 11.23
CA TRP A 89 5.88 9.02 10.50
C TRP A 89 4.53 9.25 9.82
N TYR A 90 3.55 9.81 10.55
CA TYR A 90 2.24 10.15 10.00
C TYR A 90 2.35 11.16 8.83
N ALA A 91 3.11 12.25 9.00
CA ALA A 91 3.33 13.25 7.96
C ALA A 91 4.04 12.66 6.74
N TYR A 92 5.06 11.84 6.95
CA TYR A 92 5.75 11.10 5.89
C TYR A 92 4.79 10.25 5.07
N ARG A 93 3.87 9.52 5.72
CA ARG A 93 2.86 8.70 5.03
C ARG A 93 1.91 9.54 4.16
N ILE A 94 1.52 10.72 4.61
CA ILE A 94 0.72 11.65 3.81
C ILE A 94 1.52 12.19 2.63
N CYS A 95 2.76 12.62 2.84
CA CYS A 95 3.66 13.09 1.78
C CYS A 95 3.83 12.03 0.68
N ARG A 96 4.03 10.76 1.06
CA ARG A 96 4.08 9.62 0.11
C ARG A 96 2.80 9.46 -0.71
N SER A 97 1.64 9.78 -0.14
CA SER A 97 0.36 9.71 -0.84
C SER A 97 0.22 10.80 -1.91
N PHE A 98 0.85 11.97 -1.71
CA PHE A 98 0.83 13.08 -2.68
C PHE A 98 1.72 12.81 -3.88
N VAL A 99 2.92 12.29 -3.64
CA VAL A 99 3.84 11.95 -4.74
C VAL A 99 3.44 10.68 -5.50
N LYS A 100 2.28 10.08 -5.19
CA LYS A 100 1.73 8.85 -5.79
C LYS A 100 2.75 7.71 -5.96
N GLY A 101 3.72 7.61 -5.05
CA GLY A 101 4.76 6.58 -5.17
C GLY A 101 6.05 7.00 -5.88
N ALA A 102 6.13 8.19 -6.47
CA ALA A 102 7.32 8.67 -7.20
C ALA A 102 8.59 8.49 -6.36
N VAL A 103 9.62 7.97 -7.01
CA VAL A 103 10.87 7.55 -6.38
C VAL A 103 11.85 8.72 -6.26
N ASP A 104 11.67 9.79 -7.03
CA ASP A 104 12.68 10.83 -7.19
C ASP A 104 12.42 12.08 -6.34
N HIS A 105 11.42 12.06 -5.45
CA HIS A 105 11.18 13.21 -4.57
C HIS A 105 12.05 13.12 -3.31
N PRO A 106 13.03 14.02 -3.12
CA PRO A 106 14.06 13.90 -2.08
C PRO A 106 13.46 13.81 -0.67
N GLU A 107 12.44 14.63 -0.41
CA GLU A 107 11.75 14.69 0.89
C GLU A 107 10.75 13.54 1.10
N ALA A 108 10.35 12.85 0.02
CA ALA A 108 9.45 11.70 0.12
C ALA A 108 10.23 10.38 0.19
N ASN A 109 11.56 10.42 0.26
CA ASN A 109 12.41 9.24 0.30
C ASN A 109 12.90 8.87 1.70
N SER A 110 12.81 9.77 2.68
CA SER A 110 13.23 9.48 4.04
C SER A 110 12.32 10.15 5.06
N VAL A 111 11.98 9.40 6.11
CA VAL A 111 11.19 9.90 7.24
C VAL A 111 11.99 10.86 8.13
N ILE A 112 13.32 10.81 8.06
CA ILE A 112 14.23 11.70 8.81
C ILE A 112 14.64 12.93 8.03
N SER A 113 13.98 13.22 6.90
CA SER A 113 14.23 14.48 6.18
C SER A 113 13.93 15.67 7.09
N ALA A 114 14.71 16.75 6.95
CA ALA A 114 14.59 17.92 7.81
C ALA A 114 13.17 18.51 7.78
N LYS A 115 12.56 18.59 6.58
CA LYS A 115 11.21 19.11 6.40
C LYS A 115 10.14 18.21 7.02
N ILE A 116 10.25 16.88 6.86
CA ILE A 116 9.31 15.95 7.49
C ILE A 116 9.39 16.01 9.02
N LYS A 117 10.60 16.09 9.58
CA LYS A 117 10.80 16.26 11.03
C LYS A 117 10.23 17.58 11.54
N GLU A 118 10.42 18.68 10.80
CA GLU A 118 9.85 19.98 11.15
C GLU A 118 8.32 19.92 11.19
N ILE A 119 7.70 19.30 10.18
CA ILE A 119 6.25 19.10 10.13
C ILE A 119 5.80 18.21 11.30
N GLY A 120 6.50 17.11 11.57
CA GLY A 120 6.19 16.21 12.68
C GLY A 120 6.23 16.93 14.03
N LYS A 121 7.24 17.75 14.27
CA LYS A 121 7.35 18.60 15.46
C LYS A 121 6.18 19.59 15.56
N ALA A 122 5.82 20.25 14.46
CA ALA A 122 4.69 21.19 14.43
C ALA A 122 3.36 20.49 14.73
N LEU A 123 3.16 19.27 14.24
CA LEU A 123 1.96 18.46 14.50
C LEU A 123 1.89 17.98 15.96
N ALA A 124 3.02 17.52 16.51
CA ALA A 124 3.11 17.04 17.90
C ALA A 124 2.90 18.17 18.92
N ALA A 125 3.22 19.42 18.56
CA ALA A 125 3.05 20.58 19.42
C ALA A 125 1.57 20.96 19.71
N ASP A 126 0.59 20.53 18.89
CA ASP A 126 -0.85 20.68 19.19
C ASP A 126 -1.40 19.36 19.76
N PRO A 127 -1.72 19.27 21.07
CA PRO A 127 -2.24 18.05 21.69
C PRO A 127 -3.52 17.52 21.05
N ARG A 128 -4.34 18.40 20.46
CA ARG A 128 -5.58 18.00 19.77
C ARG A 128 -5.27 17.30 18.46
N ILE A 129 -4.22 17.74 17.77
CA ILE A 129 -3.73 17.10 16.53
C ILE A 129 -3.08 15.76 16.88
N LEU A 130 -2.17 15.74 17.84
CA LEU A 130 -1.51 14.51 18.28
C LEU A 130 -2.52 13.45 18.74
N THR A 131 -3.54 13.84 19.51
CA THR A 131 -4.64 12.95 19.90
C THR A 131 -5.41 12.44 18.69
N SER A 132 -5.60 13.26 17.65
CA SER A 132 -6.22 12.82 16.40
C SER A 132 -5.31 11.87 15.60
N ILE A 133 -3.99 12.01 15.68
CA ILE A 133 -3.02 11.08 15.06
C ILE A 133 -3.09 9.72 15.77
N LYS A 134 -3.01 9.69 17.10
CA LYS A 134 -3.02 8.47 17.94
C LYS A 134 -4.32 7.65 17.88
N ARG A 135 -5.37 8.14 17.22
CA ARG A 135 -6.59 7.35 16.95
C ARG A 135 -6.44 6.36 15.81
N HIS A 136 -5.36 6.46 15.05
CA HIS A 136 -5.03 5.55 13.97
C HIS A 136 -4.18 4.40 14.48
N SER A 137 -4.17 3.30 13.73
CA SER A 137 -3.17 2.23 13.82
C SER A 137 -2.08 2.40 12.75
N GLY A 138 -1.01 1.62 12.86
CA GLY A 138 0.02 1.57 11.82
C GLY A 138 -0.55 1.12 10.47
N GLN A 139 -1.41 0.11 10.46
CA GLN A 139 -2.08 -0.37 9.25
C GLN A 139 -2.96 0.69 8.58
N ASP A 140 -3.64 1.55 9.35
CA ASP A 140 -4.52 2.58 8.79
C ASP A 140 -3.75 3.56 7.91
N VAL A 141 -2.49 3.84 8.25
CA VAL A 141 -1.66 4.85 7.56
C VAL A 141 -0.84 4.29 6.39
N ILE A 142 -1.11 3.05 5.98
CA ILE A 142 -0.54 2.51 4.73
C ILE A 142 -1.01 3.34 3.54
N TRP A 143 -2.29 3.74 3.51
CA TRP A 143 -2.87 4.64 2.52
C TRP A 143 -3.95 5.54 3.15
N PHE A 144 -4.32 6.62 2.47
CA PHE A 144 -5.35 7.55 2.93
C PHE A 144 -6.52 7.60 1.94
N GLY A 145 -7.74 7.53 2.45
CA GLY A 145 -8.97 7.47 1.66
C GLY A 145 -9.24 6.08 1.06
N GLN A 146 -9.91 6.06 -0.07
CA GLN A 146 -10.31 4.82 -0.74
C GLN A 146 -9.26 4.35 -1.73
N TRP A 147 -9.07 3.04 -1.80
CA TRP A 147 -8.24 2.37 -2.79
C TRP A 147 -9.01 1.20 -3.38
N THR A 148 -8.98 1.08 -4.71
CA THR A 148 -9.55 -0.08 -5.40
C THR A 148 -8.44 -1.08 -5.62
N SER A 149 -8.62 -2.29 -5.10
CA SER A 149 -7.66 -3.36 -5.25
C SER A 149 -7.64 -3.90 -6.70
N PRO A 150 -6.62 -4.68 -7.08
CA PRO A 150 -6.58 -5.33 -8.39
C PRO A 150 -7.80 -6.21 -8.71
N ASN A 151 -8.52 -6.69 -7.69
CA ASN A 151 -9.72 -7.51 -7.87
C ASN A 151 -11.03 -6.68 -7.94
N GLY A 152 -10.92 -5.35 -7.86
CA GLY A 152 -12.06 -4.43 -7.87
C GLY A 152 -12.69 -4.17 -6.51
N ALA A 153 -12.19 -4.76 -5.42
CA ALA A 153 -12.67 -4.46 -4.07
C ALA A 153 -12.26 -3.05 -3.65
N LEU A 154 -13.21 -2.32 -3.07
CA LEU A 154 -12.97 -1.01 -2.48
C LEU A 154 -12.50 -1.20 -1.04
N LEU A 155 -11.28 -0.77 -0.74
CA LEU A 155 -10.71 -0.75 0.60
C LEU A 155 -10.63 0.68 1.12
N GLU A 156 -10.85 0.86 2.42
CA GLU A 156 -10.71 2.15 3.10
C GLU A 156 -9.47 2.15 3.99
N GLY A 157 -8.72 3.26 3.94
CA GLY A 157 -7.57 3.51 4.82
C GLY A 157 -7.86 4.66 5.76
N ALA A 158 -6.81 5.29 6.29
CA ALA A 158 -6.97 6.44 7.17
C ALA A 158 -7.78 7.57 6.50
N SER A 159 -8.73 8.11 7.27
CA SER A 159 -9.66 9.12 6.75
C SER A 159 -8.95 10.45 6.44
N LYS A 160 -9.20 10.98 5.24
CA LYS A 160 -8.76 12.32 4.82
C LYS A 160 -9.54 13.46 5.48
N ARG A 161 -10.60 13.13 6.23
CA ARG A 161 -11.51 14.13 6.83
C ARG A 161 -11.06 14.58 8.22
N THR A 162 -10.11 13.89 8.84
CA THR A 162 -9.65 14.17 10.21
C THR A 162 -8.93 15.53 10.30
N LYS A 163 -8.93 16.12 11.50
CA LYS A 163 -8.17 17.35 11.76
C LYS A 163 -6.67 17.10 11.53
N ALA A 164 -6.15 15.97 12.00
CA ALA A 164 -4.76 15.56 11.78
C ALA A 164 -4.38 15.53 10.29
N TYR A 165 -5.16 14.84 9.46
CA TYR A 165 -4.87 14.75 8.03
C TYR A 165 -4.86 16.13 7.36
N LYS A 166 -5.88 16.95 7.62
CA LYS A 166 -6.01 18.29 7.02
C LYS A 166 -4.84 19.20 7.41
N THR A 167 -4.47 19.21 8.68
CA THR A 167 -3.35 20.03 9.18
C THR A 167 -2.02 19.54 8.61
N ALA A 168 -1.75 18.23 8.63
CA ALA A 168 -0.54 17.67 8.07
C ALA A 168 -0.42 17.93 6.56
N SER A 169 -1.52 17.76 5.82
CA SER A 169 -1.58 18.03 4.38
C SER A 169 -1.26 19.49 4.06
N ALA A 170 -1.85 20.44 4.79
CA ALA A 170 -1.60 21.87 4.59
C ALA A 170 -0.13 22.24 4.89
N LEU A 171 0.49 21.65 5.92
CA LEU A 171 1.91 21.85 6.21
C LEU A 171 2.80 21.24 5.13
N ILE A 172 2.45 20.05 4.64
CA ILE A 172 3.17 19.38 3.55
C ILE A 172 3.12 20.24 2.28
N GLU A 173 1.94 20.72 1.89
CA GLU A 173 1.77 21.61 0.73
C GLU A 173 2.62 22.88 0.86
N LYS A 174 2.58 23.51 2.04
CA LYS A 174 3.33 24.73 2.32
C LYS A 174 4.86 24.55 2.30
N HIS A 175 5.38 23.46 2.88
CA HIS A 175 6.83 23.29 3.10
C HIS A 175 7.53 22.53 1.97
N LEU A 176 6.80 21.70 1.23
CA LEU A 176 7.39 20.75 0.29
C LEU A 176 7.19 21.12 -1.18
N GLU A 177 6.46 22.20 -1.48
CA GLU A 177 6.19 22.68 -2.86
C GLU A 177 5.72 21.53 -3.78
N LEU A 178 5.04 20.52 -3.21
CA LEU A 178 4.67 19.28 -3.90
C LEU A 178 3.61 19.48 -4.98
N PHE A 179 3.02 20.67 -5.05
CA PHE A 179 2.08 21.08 -6.06
C PHE A 179 2.72 22.19 -6.89
N ASP A 180 3.55 21.81 -7.86
CA ASP A 180 3.64 22.64 -9.05
C ASP A 180 2.42 22.31 -9.92
N PRO A 181 1.43 23.22 -10.07
CA PRO A 181 0.27 22.98 -10.91
C PRO A 181 0.62 22.73 -12.38
N ASN A 182 1.87 22.99 -12.81
CA ASN A 182 2.36 22.72 -14.16
C ASN A 182 2.98 21.33 -14.31
N ILE A 183 3.30 20.63 -13.22
CA ILE A 183 3.80 19.25 -13.29
C ILE A 183 2.58 18.33 -13.35
N ARG A 184 2.22 17.91 -14.57
CA ARG A 184 1.28 16.80 -14.78
C ARG A 184 1.90 15.54 -14.18
N HIS A 185 1.52 15.21 -12.95
CA HIS A 185 1.85 13.93 -12.37
C HIS A 185 1.15 12.85 -13.20
N PRO A 186 1.88 11.91 -13.83
CA PRO A 186 1.25 10.81 -14.53
C PRO A 186 0.31 10.13 -13.53
N ASP A 187 -0.90 9.83 -13.98
CA ASP A 187 -1.80 9.01 -13.19
C ASP A 187 -1.04 7.75 -12.82
N ALA A 188 -0.85 7.53 -11.53
CA ALA A 188 -0.31 6.29 -11.01
C ALA A 188 -1.37 5.20 -11.20
N GLY A 189 -1.60 4.85 -12.47
CA GLY A 189 -1.98 3.50 -12.82
C GLY A 189 -0.89 2.63 -12.23
N PHE A 190 -1.28 1.79 -11.27
CA PHE A 190 -0.50 0.64 -10.88
C PHE A 190 -0.04 -0.05 -12.18
N ASN A 191 1.25 0.07 -12.51
CA ASN A 191 1.76 -0.47 -13.76
C ASN A 191 1.84 -1.98 -13.54
N SER A 192 0.86 -2.71 -14.07
CA SER A 192 0.81 -4.17 -14.01
C SER A 192 2.05 -4.85 -14.61
N LYS A 193 2.92 -4.09 -15.28
CA LYS A 193 4.23 -4.52 -15.79
C LYS A 193 5.27 -4.80 -14.71
N ASP A 194 5.13 -4.25 -13.50
CA ASP A 194 6.01 -4.61 -12.37
C ASP A 194 5.72 -6.04 -11.84
N PHE A 195 4.67 -6.68 -12.37
CA PHE A 195 4.37 -8.10 -12.23
C PHE A 195 5.08 -8.91 -13.33
N GLN A 196 6.42 -8.87 -13.40
CA GLN A 196 7.18 -9.93 -14.07
C GLN A 196 7.23 -11.19 -13.21
N GLY A 197 6.06 -11.73 -12.88
CA GLY A 197 5.93 -13.16 -12.63
C GLY A 197 5.82 -13.83 -13.98
N GLY A 198 6.86 -14.57 -14.39
CA GLY A 198 6.86 -15.33 -15.63
C GLY A 198 5.68 -16.31 -15.70
N GLY A 199 4.60 -15.88 -16.37
CA GLY A 199 3.38 -16.66 -16.55
C GLY A 199 3.12 -16.89 -18.03
N CYS A 200 3.41 -18.12 -18.49
CA CYS A 200 2.86 -18.93 -19.59
C CYS A 200 2.28 -18.35 -20.90
N PHE A 201 2.19 -17.04 -21.14
CA PHE A 201 1.59 -16.50 -22.37
C PHE A 201 2.52 -16.55 -23.59
N SER A 202 3.83 -16.73 -23.40
CA SER A 202 4.78 -16.91 -24.51
C SER A 202 4.60 -18.26 -25.21
N VAL A 203 4.16 -19.30 -24.50
CA VAL A 203 4.04 -20.66 -25.06
C VAL A 203 2.86 -20.79 -26.03
N MET A 204 1.77 -20.05 -25.81
CA MET A 204 0.63 -20.08 -26.76
C MET A 204 0.93 -19.36 -28.08
N PHE A 205 1.77 -18.32 -28.09
CA PHE A 205 2.10 -17.60 -29.32
C PHE A 205 3.05 -18.41 -30.23
N VAL A 206 3.96 -19.20 -29.65
CA VAL A 206 4.85 -20.10 -30.40
C VAL A 206 4.08 -21.28 -31.00
N LEU A 207 3.09 -21.84 -30.28
CA LEU A 207 2.24 -22.91 -30.81
C LEU A 207 1.36 -22.45 -31.97
N LEU A 208 0.83 -21.23 -31.91
CA LEU A 208 -0.02 -20.68 -32.97
C LEU A 208 0.78 -20.39 -34.26
N LEU A 209 2.03 -19.92 -34.12
CA LEU A 209 2.94 -19.73 -35.24
C LEU A 209 3.38 -21.07 -35.87
N LEU A 210 3.62 -22.12 -35.07
CA LEU A 210 3.94 -23.45 -35.59
C LEU A 210 2.79 -24.09 -36.37
N VAL A 211 1.54 -23.92 -35.92
CA VAL A 211 0.37 -24.42 -36.64
C VAL A 211 0.17 -23.68 -37.97
N THR A 212 0.34 -22.36 -37.99
CA THR A 212 0.26 -21.60 -39.25
C THR A 212 1.37 -21.96 -40.23
N PHE A 213 2.59 -22.23 -39.73
CA PHE A 213 3.71 -22.62 -40.59
C PHE A 213 3.53 -24.03 -41.18
N LEU A 214 3.00 -24.97 -40.39
CA LEU A 214 2.65 -26.31 -40.87
C LEU A 214 1.53 -26.28 -41.91
N VAL A 215 0.47 -25.49 -41.70
CA VAL A 215 -0.61 -25.36 -42.69
C VAL A 215 -0.09 -24.75 -44.00
N PHE A 216 0.84 -23.79 -43.93
CA PHE A 216 1.41 -23.18 -45.12
C PHE A 216 2.32 -24.13 -45.92
N MET A 217 3.03 -25.05 -45.26
CA MET A 217 3.90 -26.05 -45.93
C MET A 217 3.14 -27.19 -46.62
N PHE A 218 1.87 -27.41 -46.29
CA PHE A 218 1.05 -28.47 -46.92
C PHE A 218 0.09 -27.95 -48.00
N VAL A 219 0.00 -26.64 -48.22
CA VAL A 219 -0.94 -26.00 -49.17
C VAL A 219 -0.21 -25.38 -50.38
N VAL A 220 1.13 -25.42 -50.41
CA VAL A 220 1.97 -25.05 -51.56
C VAL A 220 2.71 -26.28 -52.05
#